data_AF-A0A180G8J7-F1
#
_entry.id   AF-A0A180G8J7-F1
#
_cell.length_a   1.000
_cell.length_b   1.000
_cell.length_c   1.000
_cell.angle_alpha   90.00
_cell.angle_beta   90.00
_cell.angle_gamma   90.00
#
_symmetry.space_group_name_H-M   'P 1'
#
loop_
_entity.id
_entity.type
_entity.pdbx_description
1 polymer ?
#
loop_
_entity_poly.entity_id
_entity_poly.type
_entity_poly.pdbx_seq_one_letter_code
_entity_poly.pdbx_strand_id
1 'polypeptide(L)'
;MPINLYANDTSGNVSKQWNKHISYYFTLAGLAPKLSNMQYNCHFLSTSNQAGVLELGEAIVEDLNALGTTGFVAHDVALDTEVLIMSVILCFQGDSPMHAKVTNTTLPNVSLNPCRMCCLHAAHLDDKKTVAYVQDFLCLDGHGRRFKLSLWIVLLTANSLMGRSSPQTSGTGQQWETIISQTANLWELGKNGVKSHFDDQTKLVGVRDNINRRFVEIMQQKDNASQQDEIRKMEEEDLAQLFNPFLGLLGFDGCLDTPVEILHVFLLGIVKYLTRDFIKGLKVKQLARIVASWDAINVDSLNITSIQAQYLVKHVSLLVGKDFKIVLQTAPFVLYQFMTDAQRALWISLGQLATYIFETHILHMKQYLADLRKHIDIFMWNLINTTAQWVNKPKFHMLMHLPESIEQFGPPTTFATEKFESFNSILRNASVHSNRHRPGRDLALSFLNFHALRLVVSNARLFNHHTRLEFYASNKVTDIFRTNPIIQKSMGYNHLLVEPQNAFPAIIHSSLTEADKQEIPAYFNQYPNARVTQICQLRLSEKDVVKRRYFVLVNELDGISHEYLIPKLILQCDIDCSRWPEM
;
A
#
# COMPACT_ATOMS: atom_id res chain seq x y z
N MET A 1 -4.65 -20.37 2.65
CA MET A 1 -4.10 -19.41 1.68
C MET A 1 -4.50 -18.00 2.07
N PRO A 2 -3.60 -17.19 2.63
CA PRO A 2 -3.95 -15.82 3.02
C PRO A 2 -4.14 -14.88 1.82
N ILE A 3 -5.07 -13.93 1.94
CA ILE A 3 -5.36 -12.92 0.91
C ILE A 3 -5.15 -11.51 1.45
N ASN A 4 -4.77 -10.59 0.57
CA ASN A 4 -4.87 -9.15 0.86
C ASN A 4 -6.16 -8.64 0.24
N LEU A 5 -7.09 -8.19 1.07
CA LEU A 5 -8.37 -7.63 0.64
C LEU A 5 -8.21 -6.12 0.43
N TYR A 6 -8.85 -5.59 -0.60
CA TYR A 6 -8.84 -4.16 -0.88
C TYR A 6 -10.24 -3.68 -1.22
N ALA A 7 -10.60 -2.50 -0.71
CA ALA A 7 -11.74 -1.76 -1.22
C ALA A 7 -11.38 -0.29 -1.46
N ASN A 8 -11.97 0.30 -2.48
CA ASN A 8 -11.87 1.73 -2.71
C ASN A 8 -13.07 2.27 -3.49
N ASP A 9 -13.25 3.59 -3.46
CA ASP A 9 -14.14 4.25 -4.39
C ASP A 9 -13.45 4.55 -5.72
N THR A 10 -14.13 4.16 -6.80
CA THR A 10 -13.69 4.43 -8.18
C THR A 10 -14.81 5.15 -8.91
N SER A 11 -14.48 6.25 -9.59
CA SER A 11 -15.44 6.86 -10.49
C SER A 11 -15.57 6.03 -11.76
N GLY A 12 -16.79 5.70 -12.17
CA GLY A 12 -17.10 5.06 -13.45
C GLY A 12 -17.00 6.00 -14.66
N ASN A 13 -16.71 7.29 -14.44
CA ASN A 13 -16.55 8.28 -15.50
C ASN A 13 -15.08 8.68 -15.65
N VAL A 14 -14.77 9.34 -16.78
CA VAL A 14 -13.45 9.98 -16.99
C VAL A 14 -13.21 11.08 -15.95
N SER A 15 -14.27 11.75 -15.48
CA SER A 15 -14.24 12.74 -14.38
C SER A 15 -14.56 12.09 -13.03
N LYS A 16 -13.73 12.34 -12.00
CA LYS A 16 -13.81 11.72 -10.66
C LYS A 16 -15.10 11.95 -9.85
N GLN A 17 -15.98 12.87 -10.26
CA GLN A 17 -17.09 13.35 -9.42
C GLN A 17 -18.42 12.62 -9.65
N TRP A 18 -18.60 11.98 -10.80
CA TRP A 18 -19.89 11.38 -11.18
C TRP A 18 -19.77 9.85 -11.29
N ASN A 19 -20.86 9.14 -10.96
CA ASN A 19 -20.96 7.68 -11.01
C ASN A 19 -19.92 6.96 -10.11
N LYS A 20 -19.99 7.20 -8.81
CA LYS A 20 -19.10 6.55 -7.83
C LYS A 20 -19.49 5.08 -7.65
N HIS A 21 -18.49 4.20 -7.74
CA HIS A 21 -18.59 2.78 -7.43
C HIS A 21 -17.72 2.46 -6.23
N ILE A 22 -18.20 1.64 -5.31
CA ILE A 22 -17.36 0.93 -4.34
C ILE A 22 -17.03 -0.42 -4.95
N SER A 23 -15.76 -0.80 -4.94
CA SER A 23 -15.32 -2.09 -5.50
C SER A 23 -14.39 -2.80 -4.55
N TYR A 24 -14.54 -4.13 -4.50
CA TYR A 24 -13.69 -5.04 -3.76
C TYR A 24 -12.82 -5.86 -4.72
N TYR A 25 -11.54 -5.94 -4.38
CA TYR A 25 -10.59 -6.83 -5.04
C TYR A 25 -9.77 -7.57 -3.99
N PHE A 26 -9.15 -8.68 -4.39
CA PHE A 26 -8.11 -9.32 -3.59
C PHE A 26 -6.92 -9.76 -4.44
N THR A 27 -5.79 -10.01 -3.77
CA THR A 27 -4.66 -10.77 -4.31
C THR A 27 -4.27 -11.84 -3.31
N LEU A 28 -3.69 -12.94 -3.80
CA LEU A 28 -3.03 -13.90 -2.93
C LEU A 28 -1.80 -13.24 -2.27
N ALA A 29 -1.71 -13.30 -0.95
CA ALA A 29 -0.68 -12.58 -0.20
C ALA A 29 0.72 -13.20 -0.35
N GLY A 30 0.79 -14.52 -0.59
CA GLY A 30 2.05 -15.25 -0.75
C GLY A 30 2.73 -15.04 -2.12
N LEU A 31 2.13 -14.29 -3.04
CA LEU A 31 2.73 -14.03 -4.34
C LEU A 31 3.90 -13.05 -4.23
N ALA A 32 5.04 -13.42 -4.82
CA ALA A 32 6.18 -12.52 -4.96
C ALA A 32 5.76 -11.17 -5.57
N PRO A 33 6.34 -10.02 -5.17
CA PRO A 33 5.93 -8.69 -5.65
C PRO A 33 5.84 -8.57 -7.17
N LYS A 34 6.75 -9.22 -7.92
CA LYS A 34 6.73 -9.24 -9.38
C LYS A 34 5.46 -9.87 -9.97
N LEU A 35 4.87 -10.84 -9.27
CA LEU A 35 3.63 -11.51 -9.65
C LEU A 35 2.41 -10.75 -9.12
N SER A 36 2.39 -10.37 -7.84
CA SER A 36 1.24 -9.68 -7.23
C SER A 36 1.00 -8.28 -7.80
N ASN A 37 2.00 -7.65 -8.42
CA ASN A 37 1.85 -6.38 -9.14
C ASN A 37 1.30 -6.55 -10.57
N MET A 38 1.13 -7.77 -11.08
CA MET A 38 0.45 -7.99 -12.35
C MET A 38 -1.05 -7.83 -12.16
N GLN A 39 -1.70 -7.10 -13.07
CA GLN A 39 -3.16 -7.00 -13.11
C GLN A 39 -3.82 -8.39 -13.20
N TYR A 40 -3.14 -9.35 -13.82
CA TYR A 40 -3.57 -10.76 -13.86
C TYR A 40 -3.80 -11.37 -12.46
N ASN A 41 -3.07 -10.95 -11.44
CA ASN A 41 -3.19 -11.52 -10.08
C ASN A 41 -4.03 -10.64 -9.14
N CYS A 42 -4.75 -9.67 -9.68
CA CYS A 42 -5.79 -8.91 -8.99
C CYS A 42 -7.15 -9.49 -9.35
N HIS A 43 -7.90 -9.94 -8.36
CA HIS A 43 -9.16 -10.66 -8.53
C HIS A 43 -10.33 -9.80 -8.09
N PHE A 44 -11.34 -9.67 -8.95
CA PHE A 44 -12.56 -8.93 -8.66
C PHE A 44 -13.51 -9.75 -7.78
N LEU A 45 -14.11 -9.13 -6.77
CA LEU A 45 -15.14 -9.74 -5.93
C LEU A 45 -16.51 -9.13 -6.21
N SER A 46 -16.65 -7.82 -6.01
CA SER A 46 -17.94 -7.15 -6.11
C SER A 46 -17.77 -5.66 -6.40
N THR A 47 -18.81 -5.05 -6.96
CA THR A 47 -18.90 -3.60 -7.16
C THR A 47 -20.33 -3.12 -7.08
N SER A 48 -20.52 -1.91 -6.56
CA SER A 48 -21.83 -1.27 -6.56
C SER A 48 -21.72 0.25 -6.61
N ASN A 49 -22.63 0.86 -7.36
CA ASN A 49 -22.87 2.30 -7.34
C ASN A 49 -24.03 2.71 -6.44
N GLN A 50 -24.61 1.75 -5.70
CA GLN A 50 -25.72 1.96 -4.78
C GLN A 50 -25.33 1.60 -3.34
N ALA A 51 -24.59 0.51 -3.17
CA ALA A 51 -24.17 0.01 -1.87
C ALA A 51 -22.81 0.59 -1.45
N GLY A 52 -22.68 0.86 -0.15
CA GLY A 52 -21.44 1.23 0.51
C GLY A 52 -20.49 0.06 0.71
N VAL A 53 -19.31 0.36 1.25
CA VAL A 53 -18.28 -0.65 1.56
C VAL A 53 -18.77 -1.68 2.58
N LEU A 54 -19.50 -1.26 3.61
CA LEU A 54 -19.94 -2.16 4.67
C LEU A 54 -21.09 -3.07 4.20
N GLU A 55 -22.04 -2.54 3.43
CA GLU A 55 -23.14 -3.32 2.83
C GLU A 55 -22.62 -4.37 1.84
N LEU A 56 -21.64 -4.04 1.00
CA LEU A 56 -20.96 -5.03 0.17
C LEU A 56 -20.11 -6.01 0.99
N GLY A 57 -19.59 -5.54 2.13
CA GLY A 57 -18.75 -6.30 3.03
C GLY A 57 -19.49 -7.42 3.74
N GLU A 58 -20.82 -7.33 3.93
CA GLU A 58 -21.63 -8.33 4.63
C GLU A 58 -21.49 -9.71 4.01
N ALA A 59 -21.86 -9.85 2.74
CA ALA A 59 -21.73 -11.12 2.00
C ALA A 59 -20.26 -11.57 1.88
N ILE A 60 -19.32 -10.63 1.73
CA ILE A 60 -17.89 -10.95 1.63
C ILE A 60 -17.37 -11.52 2.95
N VAL A 61 -17.76 -10.96 4.09
CA VAL A 61 -17.34 -11.44 5.41
C VAL A 61 -17.94 -12.82 5.68
N GLU A 62 -19.20 -13.04 5.33
CA GLU A 62 -19.84 -14.36 5.42
C GLU A 62 -19.07 -15.42 4.61
N ASP A 63 -18.80 -15.15 3.33
CA ASP A 63 -18.03 -16.03 2.45
C ASP A 63 -16.62 -16.29 2.98
N LEU A 64 -15.95 -15.27 3.52
CA LEU A 64 -14.60 -15.40 4.09
C LEU A 64 -14.59 -16.21 5.38
N ASN A 65 -15.61 -16.05 6.23
CA ASN A 65 -15.76 -16.87 7.44
C ASN A 65 -16.01 -18.34 7.06
N ALA A 66 -16.83 -18.61 6.05
CA ALA A 66 -17.04 -19.95 5.53
C ALA A 66 -15.74 -20.55 4.96
N LEU A 67 -14.99 -19.77 4.16
CA LEU A 67 -13.69 -20.18 3.62
C LEU A 67 -12.63 -20.41 4.71
N GLY A 68 -12.68 -19.65 5.81
CA GLY A 68 -11.75 -19.76 6.93
C GLY A 68 -12.04 -20.90 7.90
N THR A 69 -13.29 -21.37 7.96
CA THR A 69 -13.73 -22.40 8.93
C THR A 69 -14.04 -23.74 8.28
N THR A 70 -14.77 -23.71 7.16
CA THR A 70 -15.23 -24.91 6.44
C THR A 70 -14.33 -25.21 5.23
N GLY A 71 -13.80 -24.16 4.59
CA GLY A 71 -12.99 -24.27 3.38
C GLY A 71 -13.82 -24.54 2.12
N PHE A 72 -13.14 -24.64 0.99
CA PHE A 72 -13.72 -24.92 -0.32
C PHE A 72 -12.90 -25.99 -1.03
N VAL A 73 -13.56 -27.03 -1.54
CA VAL A 73 -12.90 -28.09 -2.31
C VAL A 73 -12.53 -27.54 -3.68
N ALA A 74 -11.24 -27.58 -4.01
CA ALA A 74 -10.73 -27.20 -5.31
C ALA A 74 -9.77 -28.27 -5.82
N HIS A 75 -9.50 -28.28 -7.12
CA HIS A 75 -8.52 -29.17 -7.69
C HIS A 75 -7.14 -28.50 -7.75
N ASP A 76 -6.13 -29.16 -7.19
CA ASP A 76 -4.74 -28.77 -7.34
C ASP A 76 -4.15 -29.46 -8.58
N VAL A 77 -3.76 -28.65 -9.58
CA VAL A 77 -3.22 -29.13 -10.85
C VAL A 77 -1.82 -29.75 -10.70
N ALA A 78 -1.03 -29.30 -9.72
CA ALA A 78 0.32 -29.83 -9.51
C ALA A 78 0.29 -31.19 -8.80
N LEU A 79 -0.66 -31.37 -7.88
CA LEU A 79 -0.87 -32.62 -7.14
C LEU A 79 -1.83 -33.58 -7.84
N ASP A 80 -2.54 -33.12 -8.87
CA ASP A 80 -3.59 -33.83 -9.60
C ASP A 80 -4.65 -34.46 -8.66
N THR A 81 -5.06 -33.72 -7.63
CA THR A 81 -6.03 -34.20 -6.63
C THR A 81 -6.96 -33.09 -6.16
N GLU A 82 -8.07 -33.46 -5.52
CA GLU A 82 -8.89 -32.52 -4.78
C GLU A 82 -8.19 -32.13 -3.48
N VAL A 83 -8.14 -30.83 -3.21
CA VAL A 83 -7.59 -30.23 -2.01
C VAL A 83 -8.62 -29.33 -1.36
N LEU A 84 -8.61 -29.25 -0.04
CA LEU A 84 -9.41 -28.28 0.70
C LEU A 84 -8.65 -26.96 0.77
N ILE A 85 -9.15 -25.93 0.10
CA ILE A 85 -8.61 -24.58 0.20
C ILE A 85 -9.31 -23.86 1.35
N MET A 86 -8.53 -23.45 2.34
CA MET A 86 -8.99 -22.54 3.39
C MET A 86 -8.34 -21.17 3.17
N SER A 87 -9.06 -20.08 3.44
CA SER A 87 -8.56 -18.71 3.22
C SER A 87 -8.89 -17.81 4.40
N VAL A 88 -7.98 -16.88 4.70
CA VAL A 88 -8.15 -15.83 5.72
C VAL A 88 -7.63 -14.52 5.16
N ILE A 89 -8.14 -13.39 5.68
CA ILE A 89 -7.55 -12.09 5.35
C ILE A 89 -6.21 -11.97 6.10
N LEU A 90 -5.14 -11.72 5.35
CA LEU A 90 -3.87 -11.29 5.94
C LEU A 90 -3.93 -9.81 6.33
N CYS A 91 -4.40 -8.97 5.41
CA CYS A 91 -4.63 -7.55 5.70
C CYS A 91 -5.73 -6.95 4.82
N PHE A 92 -6.36 -5.89 5.34
CA PHE A 92 -7.24 -5.03 4.59
C PHE A 92 -6.51 -3.76 4.16
N GLN A 93 -6.54 -3.46 2.86
CA GLN A 93 -5.85 -2.34 2.24
C GLN A 93 -6.85 -1.32 1.69
N GLY A 94 -6.59 -0.04 1.92
CA GLY A 94 -7.42 1.06 1.45
C GLY A 94 -6.79 2.41 1.76
N ASP A 95 -7.46 3.47 1.33
CA ASP A 95 -7.08 4.82 1.75
C ASP A 95 -7.50 5.07 3.21
N SER A 96 -7.07 6.18 3.81
CA SER A 96 -7.37 6.47 5.22
C SER A 96 -8.87 6.55 5.52
N PRO A 97 -9.71 7.19 4.67
CA PRO A 97 -11.17 7.09 4.79
C PRO A 97 -11.72 5.67 4.74
N MET A 98 -11.21 4.80 3.87
CA MET A 98 -11.68 3.43 3.77
C MET A 98 -11.32 2.61 5.00
N HIS A 99 -10.07 2.70 5.47
CA HIS A 99 -9.68 2.09 6.75
C HIS A 99 -10.58 2.56 7.88
N ALA A 100 -10.86 3.87 7.98
CA ALA A 100 -11.71 4.39 9.04
C ALA A 100 -13.11 3.74 9.06
N LYS A 101 -13.71 3.50 7.88
CA LYS A 101 -15.02 2.83 7.78
C LYS A 101 -14.95 1.37 8.21
N VAL A 102 -13.94 0.63 7.74
CA VAL A 102 -13.81 -0.82 7.99
C VAL A 102 -13.41 -1.11 9.43
N THR A 103 -12.64 -0.24 10.07
CA THR A 103 -12.16 -0.45 11.44
C THR A 103 -13.02 0.24 12.49
N ASN A 104 -14.23 0.71 12.15
CA ASN A 104 -15.08 1.49 13.06
C ASN A 104 -14.35 2.67 13.72
N THR A 105 -13.43 3.34 13.02
CA THR A 105 -12.71 4.51 13.53
C THR A 105 -13.18 5.79 12.87
N THR A 106 -12.90 6.91 13.52
CA THR A 106 -13.26 8.24 13.02
C THR A 106 -12.28 8.74 11.94
N LEU A 107 -12.75 9.63 11.06
CA LEU A 107 -11.88 10.24 10.05
C LEU A 107 -10.75 11.04 10.73
N PRO A 108 -9.46 10.72 10.48
CA PRO A 108 -8.37 11.21 11.32
C PRO A 108 -8.26 12.74 11.46
N ASN A 109 -8.46 13.49 10.37
CA ASN A 109 -8.13 14.92 10.31
C ASN A 109 -8.96 15.79 11.26
N VAL A 110 -10.16 15.36 11.63
CA VAL A 110 -11.12 16.15 12.43
C VAL A 110 -11.53 15.42 13.72
N SER A 111 -10.78 14.39 14.10
CA SER A 111 -11.10 13.54 15.25
C SER A 111 -10.28 13.90 16.48
N LEU A 112 -10.89 13.69 17.65
CA LEU A 112 -10.21 13.63 18.96
C LEU A 112 -9.34 12.38 19.08
N ASN A 113 -9.68 11.32 18.35
CA ASN A 113 -8.98 10.04 18.30
C ASN A 113 -8.46 9.79 16.86
N PRO A 114 -7.35 10.44 16.45
CA PRO A 114 -6.93 10.47 15.05
C PRO A 114 -6.16 9.23 14.58
N CYS A 115 -5.77 8.33 15.49
CA CYS A 115 -5.06 7.09 15.15
C CYS A 115 -6.03 5.91 15.21
N ARG A 116 -5.85 4.94 14.30
CA ARG A 116 -6.60 3.67 14.29
C ARG A 116 -5.85 2.50 14.92
N MET A 117 -4.55 2.68 15.20
CA MET A 117 -3.66 1.61 15.71
C MET A 117 -3.33 1.80 17.20
N CYS A 118 -3.51 3.02 17.74
CA CYS A 118 -3.24 3.31 19.15
C CYS A 118 -4.20 4.34 19.73
N CYS A 119 -4.18 4.47 21.05
CA CYS A 119 -5.06 5.34 21.83
C CYS A 119 -4.63 6.83 21.84
N LEU A 120 -4.09 7.36 20.74
CA LEU A 120 -3.78 8.81 20.65
C LEU A 120 -5.09 9.61 20.77
N HIS A 121 -5.15 10.50 21.75
CA HIS A 121 -6.36 11.22 22.12
C HIS A 121 -6.09 12.70 22.43
N ALA A 122 -7.08 13.56 22.15
CA ALA A 122 -7.14 14.94 22.65
C ALA A 122 -8.54 15.18 23.24
N ALA A 123 -8.63 15.84 24.40
CA ALA A 123 -9.94 16.14 25.01
C ALA A 123 -10.74 17.13 24.15
N HIS A 124 -10.06 18.16 23.63
CA HIS A 124 -10.59 19.10 22.66
C HIS A 124 -9.66 19.25 21.45
N LEU A 125 -10.20 19.71 20.31
CA LEU A 125 -9.40 19.94 19.10
C LEU A 125 -8.28 20.97 19.33
N ASP A 126 -8.54 21.94 20.20
CA ASP A 126 -7.55 22.94 20.61
C ASP A 126 -6.39 22.35 21.41
N ASP A 127 -6.58 21.21 22.07
CA ASP A 127 -5.53 20.59 22.89
C ASP A 127 -4.43 19.95 22.04
N LYS A 128 -4.66 19.81 20.72
CA LYS A 128 -3.64 19.30 19.79
C LYS A 128 -2.38 20.18 19.71
N LYS A 129 -2.47 21.44 20.16
CA LYS A 129 -1.32 22.35 20.23
C LYS A 129 -0.53 22.26 21.55
N THR A 130 -1.01 21.47 22.51
CA THR A 130 -0.36 21.32 23.82
C THR A 130 0.89 20.47 23.72
N VAL A 131 1.88 20.73 24.58
CA VAL A 131 3.12 19.93 24.65
C VAL A 131 2.81 18.47 24.94
N ALA A 132 1.85 18.19 25.83
CA ALA A 132 1.42 16.84 26.16
C ALA A 132 0.93 16.07 24.92
N TYR A 133 0.02 16.67 24.13
CA TYR A 133 -0.44 16.03 22.90
C TYR A 133 0.69 15.84 21.88
N VAL A 134 1.61 16.82 21.74
CA VAL A 134 2.76 16.66 20.84
C VAL A 134 3.65 15.50 21.29
N GLN A 135 3.89 15.31 22.60
CA GLN A 135 4.63 14.17 23.13
C GLN A 135 3.93 12.84 22.81
N ASP A 136 2.63 12.75 23.04
CA ASP A 136 1.83 11.57 22.73
C ASP A 136 1.81 11.26 21.22
N PHE A 137 1.68 12.30 20.39
CA PHE A 137 1.73 12.21 18.93
C PHE A 137 3.07 11.66 18.44
N LEU A 138 4.16 11.93 19.16
CA LEU A 138 5.51 11.41 18.90
C LEU A 138 5.79 10.08 19.63
N CYS A 139 4.81 9.55 20.37
CA CYS A 139 4.96 8.36 21.20
C CYS A 139 6.10 8.47 22.24
N LEU A 140 6.22 9.63 22.88
CA LEU A 140 7.24 9.92 23.89
C LEU A 140 6.63 10.04 25.29
N ASP A 141 7.33 9.54 26.30
CA ASP A 141 7.01 9.79 27.70
C ASP A 141 7.47 11.20 28.15
N GLY A 142 7.14 11.57 29.40
CA GLY A 142 7.54 12.86 29.98
C GLY A 142 9.06 13.07 30.10
N HIS A 143 9.87 12.02 29.91
CA HIS A 143 11.33 12.07 29.87
C HIS A 143 11.89 12.02 28.45
N GLY A 144 11.03 12.03 27.41
CA GLY A 144 11.44 11.94 26.01
C GLY A 144 11.85 10.54 25.57
N ARG A 145 11.55 9.49 26.35
CA ARG A 145 11.79 8.10 25.96
C ARG A 145 10.60 7.59 25.17
N ARG A 146 10.89 6.81 24.12
CA ARG A 146 9.84 6.23 23.28
C ARG A 146 9.07 5.16 24.06
N PHE A 147 7.74 5.18 23.97
CA PHE A 147 6.95 4.02 24.38
C PHE A 147 7.35 2.81 23.52
N LYS A 148 7.60 1.66 24.14
CA LYS A 148 7.80 0.43 23.36
C LYS A 148 6.46 0.02 22.76
N LEU A 149 6.18 0.42 21.52
CA LEU A 149 5.01 -0.05 20.77
C LEU A 149 5.01 -1.59 20.64
N SER A 150 6.19 -2.22 20.53
CA SER A 150 6.35 -3.66 20.25
C SER A 150 6.27 -4.60 21.47
N LEU A 151 6.29 -4.11 22.71
CA LEU A 151 6.36 -5.01 23.88
C LEU A 151 5.00 -5.41 24.46
N TRP A 152 3.89 -4.93 23.90
CA TRP A 152 2.55 -5.27 24.38
C TRP A 152 1.84 -6.34 23.56
N ILE A 153 2.17 -6.50 22.26
CA ILE A 153 1.54 -7.51 21.39
C ILE A 153 1.85 -8.94 21.88
N VAL A 154 3.07 -9.19 22.40
CA VAL A 154 3.47 -10.51 22.93
C VAL A 154 2.88 -10.80 24.32
N LEU A 155 2.44 -9.79 25.07
CA LEU A 155 1.80 -9.96 26.39
C LEU A 155 0.28 -10.18 26.30
N LEU A 156 -0.34 -10.00 25.12
CA LEU A 156 -1.78 -10.16 24.92
C LEU A 156 -2.25 -11.62 24.95
N THR A 157 -1.37 -12.60 24.71
CA THR A 157 -1.73 -14.02 24.90
C THR A 157 -1.74 -14.45 26.38
N ALA A 158 -1.05 -13.73 27.27
CA ALA A 158 -0.99 -14.06 28.70
C ALA A 158 -2.05 -13.33 29.56
N ASN A 159 -2.45 -12.11 29.16
CA ASN A 159 -3.35 -11.28 29.99
C ASN A 159 -4.85 -11.56 29.83
N SER A 160 -5.26 -12.40 28.87
CA SER A 160 -6.64 -12.92 28.80
C SER A 160 -7.03 -13.75 30.04
N LEU A 161 -6.08 -14.11 30.90
CA LEU A 161 -6.31 -14.90 32.12
C LEU A 161 -6.41 -14.07 33.42
N MET A 162 -6.14 -12.75 33.41
CA MET A 162 -5.96 -12.00 34.68
C MET A 162 -6.85 -10.77 34.91
N GLY A 163 -7.82 -10.46 34.03
CA GLY A 163 -8.97 -9.61 34.38
C GLY A 163 -8.68 -8.27 35.08
N ARG A 164 -7.59 -7.56 34.74
CA ARG A 164 -7.29 -6.24 35.30
C ARG A 164 -7.49 -5.13 34.27
N SER A 165 -8.40 -4.21 34.59
CA SER A 165 -8.58 -2.92 33.91
C SER A 165 -7.39 -1.99 34.17
N SER A 166 -6.65 -1.63 33.12
CA SER A 166 -5.55 -0.66 33.17
C SER A 166 -6.05 0.77 32.87
N PRO A 167 -5.49 1.82 33.48
CA PRO A 167 -5.78 3.21 33.12
C PRO A 167 -5.42 3.47 31.65
N GLN A 168 -6.21 4.29 30.97
CA GLN A 168 -5.96 4.77 29.61
C GLN A 168 -4.67 5.62 29.60
N THR A 169 -3.54 4.99 29.27
CA THR A 169 -2.29 5.67 28.96
C THR A 169 -2.14 5.80 27.45
N SER A 170 -1.84 7.01 26.99
CA SER A 170 -1.41 7.29 25.62
C SER A 170 -0.14 6.49 25.33
N GLY A 171 -0.26 5.45 24.50
CA GLY A 171 0.84 4.51 24.20
C GLY A 171 0.44 3.03 24.20
N THR A 172 -0.77 2.69 24.66
CA THR A 172 -1.33 1.35 24.46
C THR A 172 -1.90 1.22 23.03
N GLY A 173 -1.72 0.04 22.43
CA GLY A 173 -2.37 -0.30 21.17
C GLY A 173 -3.88 -0.28 21.34
N GLN A 174 -4.61 0.25 20.35
CA GLN A 174 -6.06 0.21 20.36
C GLN A 174 -6.47 -1.24 20.16
N GLN A 175 -7.28 -1.79 21.06
CA GLN A 175 -7.69 -3.20 21.00
C GLN A 175 -8.98 -3.33 20.18
N TRP A 176 -9.00 -4.28 19.26
CA TRP A 176 -10.16 -4.53 18.41
C TRP A 176 -11.40 -4.94 19.21
N GLU A 177 -11.23 -5.74 20.25
CA GLU A 177 -12.30 -6.16 21.17
C GLU A 177 -12.90 -4.97 21.94
N THR A 178 -12.09 -3.95 22.23
CA THR A 178 -12.58 -2.70 22.83
C THR A 178 -13.46 -1.93 21.84
N ILE A 179 -13.09 -1.88 20.55
CA ILE A 179 -13.93 -1.27 19.51
C ILE A 179 -15.25 -2.02 19.34
N ILE A 180 -15.21 -3.37 19.33
CA ILE A 180 -16.41 -4.21 19.23
C ILE A 180 -17.36 -3.94 20.40
N SER A 181 -16.86 -4.01 21.65
CA SER A 181 -17.67 -3.78 22.85
C SER A 181 -18.20 -2.34 22.93
N GLN A 182 -17.40 -1.34 22.55
CA GLN A 182 -17.84 0.05 22.48
C GLN A 182 -18.92 0.26 21.40
N THR A 183 -18.85 -0.44 20.27
CA THR A 183 -19.89 -0.39 19.23
C THR A 183 -21.24 -0.88 19.78
N ALA A 184 -21.23 -2.00 20.51
CA ALA A 184 -22.44 -2.52 21.16
C ALA A 184 -22.98 -1.55 22.24
N ASN A 185 -22.10 -0.97 23.07
CA ASN A 185 -22.51 0.03 24.06
C ASN A 185 -23.12 1.30 23.43
N LEU A 186 -22.59 1.73 22.29
CA LEU A 186 -23.12 2.86 21.54
C LEU A 186 -24.50 2.57 20.96
N TRP A 187 -24.76 1.33 20.51
CA TRP A 187 -26.10 0.91 20.10
C TRP A 187 -27.13 1.07 21.22
N GLU A 188 -26.84 0.51 22.40
CA GLU A 188 -27.72 0.59 23.57
C GLU A 188 -27.99 2.04 23.98
N LEU A 189 -26.96 2.89 23.97
CA LEU A 189 -27.07 4.31 24.26
C LEU A 189 -27.92 5.05 23.21
N GLY A 190 -27.78 4.67 21.93
CA GLY A 190 -28.43 5.34 20.81
C GLY A 190 -29.90 4.97 20.62
N LYS A 191 -30.26 3.70 20.79
CA LYS A 191 -31.59 3.17 20.43
C LYS A 191 -32.72 3.73 21.29
N ASN A 192 -32.46 3.93 22.59
CA ASN A 192 -33.45 4.43 23.57
C ASN A 192 -33.10 5.81 24.13
N GLY A 193 -31.94 6.36 23.78
CA GLY A 193 -31.41 7.60 24.33
C GLY A 193 -31.62 8.83 23.44
N VAL A 194 -31.02 9.94 23.86
CA VAL A 194 -31.00 11.19 23.09
C VAL A 194 -29.83 11.17 22.11
N LYS A 195 -30.08 11.59 20.86
CA LYS A 195 -29.08 11.67 19.79
C LYS A 195 -27.76 12.32 20.21
N SER A 196 -27.83 13.41 20.97
CA SER A 196 -26.63 14.14 21.44
C SER A 196 -25.74 13.28 22.31
N HIS A 197 -26.30 12.45 23.20
CA HIS A 197 -25.51 11.55 24.04
C HIS A 197 -24.78 10.50 23.20
N PHE A 198 -25.45 9.92 22.21
CA PHE A 198 -24.82 9.01 21.26
C PHE A 198 -23.69 9.69 20.48
N ASP A 199 -23.94 10.87 19.89
CA ASP A 199 -22.94 11.60 19.12
C ASP A 199 -21.75 12.06 19.97
N ASP A 200 -21.96 12.44 21.23
CA ASP A 200 -20.90 12.86 22.15
C ASP A 200 -20.07 11.66 22.64
N GLN A 201 -20.71 10.55 22.98
CA GLN A 201 -20.01 9.32 23.37
C GLN A 201 -19.19 8.76 22.20
N THR A 202 -19.73 8.78 20.97
CA THR A 202 -19.03 8.41 19.73
C THR A 202 -17.73 9.21 19.57
N LYS A 203 -17.77 10.53 19.79
CA LYS A 203 -16.58 11.40 19.70
C LYS A 203 -15.56 11.08 20.79
N LEU A 204 -16.04 10.86 22.01
CA LEU A 204 -15.20 10.58 23.18
C LEU A 204 -14.40 9.30 22.97
N VAL A 205 -15.07 8.19 22.66
CA VAL A 205 -14.41 6.87 22.52
C VAL A 205 -13.73 6.70 21.16
N GLY A 206 -14.07 7.53 20.16
CA GLY A 206 -13.43 7.50 18.84
C GLY A 206 -13.92 6.38 17.92
N VAL A 207 -14.97 5.67 18.32
CA VAL A 207 -15.60 4.59 17.56
C VAL A 207 -16.72 5.17 16.70
N ARG A 208 -16.73 4.79 15.42
CA ARG A 208 -17.73 5.24 14.45
C ARG A 208 -18.09 4.14 13.48
N ASP A 209 -19.25 3.53 13.72
CA ASP A 209 -19.89 2.60 12.82
C ASP A 209 -20.98 3.31 11.99
N ASN A 210 -20.87 3.23 10.67
CA ASN A 210 -21.83 3.89 9.78
C ASN A 210 -23.16 3.15 9.66
N ILE A 211 -23.17 1.82 9.81
CA ILE A 211 -24.39 1.00 9.80
C ILE A 211 -25.17 1.28 11.09
N ASN A 212 -24.51 1.10 12.24
CA ASN A 212 -25.08 1.37 13.55
C ASN A 212 -25.68 2.78 13.65
N ARG A 213 -24.92 3.80 13.21
CA ARG A 213 -25.39 5.20 13.21
C ARG A 213 -26.66 5.37 12.39
N ARG A 214 -26.78 4.69 11.25
CA ARG A 214 -27.98 4.77 10.40
C ARG A 214 -29.18 4.17 11.10
N PHE A 215 -29.02 3.03 11.77
CA PHE A 215 -30.10 2.42 12.55
C PHE A 215 -30.49 3.27 13.75
N VAL A 216 -29.54 3.83 14.50
CA VAL A 216 -29.82 4.77 15.60
C VAL A 216 -30.61 5.99 15.10
N GLU A 217 -30.26 6.53 13.93
CA GLU A 217 -31.00 7.63 13.32
C GLU A 217 -32.45 7.27 12.95
N ILE A 218 -32.72 6.02 12.56
CA ILE A 218 -34.08 5.53 12.29
C ILE A 218 -34.85 5.31 13.59
N MET A 219 -34.21 4.72 14.61
CA MET A 219 -34.80 4.52 15.94
C MET A 219 -35.25 5.83 16.60
N GLN A 220 -34.58 6.94 16.29
CA GLN A 220 -34.90 8.26 16.86
C GLN A 220 -35.94 9.07 16.04
N GLN A 221 -36.38 8.57 14.88
CA GLN A 221 -37.42 9.25 14.10
C GLN A 221 -38.80 8.99 14.69
N LYS A 222 -39.61 10.04 14.89
CA LYS A 222 -40.94 9.88 15.51
C LYS A 222 -41.95 9.15 14.62
N ASP A 223 -41.80 9.24 13.30
CA ASP A 223 -42.83 8.81 12.32
C ASP A 223 -42.38 7.59 11.48
N ASN A 224 -41.60 6.67 12.06
CA ASN A 224 -41.02 5.56 11.31
C ASN A 224 -41.19 4.18 11.99
N ALA A 225 -42.37 3.95 12.57
CA ALA A 225 -42.68 2.75 13.34
C ALA A 225 -42.40 1.43 12.57
N SER A 226 -42.73 1.37 11.27
CA SER A 226 -42.49 0.18 10.45
C SER A 226 -41.00 -0.21 10.40
N GLN A 227 -40.11 0.74 10.14
CA GLN A 227 -38.67 0.45 10.09
C GLN A 227 -38.09 0.20 11.47
N GLN A 228 -38.66 0.81 12.52
CA GLN A 228 -38.25 0.56 13.90
C GLN A 228 -38.58 -0.87 14.33
N ASP A 229 -39.75 -1.37 13.95
CA ASP A 229 -40.15 -2.74 14.25
C ASP A 229 -39.30 -3.75 13.46
N GLU A 230 -38.93 -3.44 12.20
CA GLU A 230 -37.96 -4.23 11.43
C GLU A 230 -36.58 -4.28 12.10
N ILE A 231 -36.10 -3.14 12.61
CA ILE A 231 -34.79 -3.07 13.31
C ILE A 231 -34.83 -3.85 14.63
N ARG A 232 -35.92 -3.74 15.41
CA ARG A 232 -36.10 -4.53 16.65
C ARG A 232 -36.14 -6.03 16.34
N LYS A 233 -36.80 -6.41 15.24
CA LYS A 233 -36.82 -7.80 14.79
C LYS A 233 -35.41 -8.27 14.39
N MET A 234 -34.65 -7.46 13.66
CA MET A 234 -33.24 -7.76 13.35
C MET A 234 -32.40 -7.88 14.63
N GLU A 235 -32.60 -7.01 15.62
CA GLU A 235 -31.94 -7.08 16.92
C GLU A 235 -32.22 -8.40 17.65
N GLU A 236 -33.47 -8.88 17.61
CA GLU A 236 -33.90 -10.14 18.22
C GLU A 236 -33.37 -11.38 17.49
N GLU A 237 -33.29 -11.32 16.15
CA GLU A 237 -32.82 -12.44 15.31
C GLU A 237 -31.29 -12.55 15.33
N ASP A 238 -30.61 -11.44 15.05
CA ASP A 238 -29.14 -11.36 15.01
C ASP A 238 -28.67 -9.90 15.18
N LEU A 239 -28.27 -9.56 16.40
CA LEU A 239 -27.72 -8.24 16.75
C LEU A 239 -26.52 -7.84 15.86
N ALA A 240 -25.75 -8.78 15.32
CA ALA A 240 -24.57 -8.47 14.51
C ALA A 240 -24.92 -7.77 13.19
N GLN A 241 -26.13 -7.97 12.65
CA GLN A 241 -26.61 -7.31 11.43
C GLN A 241 -26.75 -5.80 11.60
N LEU A 242 -26.85 -5.32 12.84
CA LEU A 242 -26.95 -3.89 13.14
C LEU A 242 -25.60 -3.16 13.11
N PHE A 243 -24.51 -3.88 12.87
CA PHE A 243 -23.15 -3.37 12.96
C PHE A 243 -22.35 -3.58 11.68
N ASN A 244 -21.19 -2.94 11.62
CA ASN A 244 -20.18 -3.20 10.61
C ASN A 244 -19.84 -4.71 10.57
N PRO A 245 -20.01 -5.39 9.42
CA PRO A 245 -19.80 -6.83 9.32
C PRO A 245 -18.35 -7.25 9.59
N PHE A 246 -17.37 -6.36 9.40
CA PHE A 246 -15.97 -6.66 9.71
C PHE A 246 -15.71 -6.90 11.21
N LEU A 247 -16.62 -6.49 12.10
CA LEU A 247 -16.55 -6.87 13.52
C LEU A 247 -16.75 -8.37 13.74
N GLY A 248 -17.47 -9.04 12.84
CA GLY A 248 -17.73 -10.48 12.85
C GLY A 248 -16.81 -11.29 11.96
N LEU A 249 -15.80 -10.66 11.32
CA LEU A 249 -14.84 -11.36 10.49
C LEU A 249 -13.82 -12.11 11.37
N LEU A 250 -13.81 -13.44 11.26
CA LEU A 250 -12.96 -14.30 12.06
C LEU A 250 -11.49 -14.15 11.68
N GLY A 251 -10.63 -14.00 12.70
CA GLY A 251 -9.19 -13.86 12.53
C GLY A 251 -8.74 -12.51 11.97
N PHE A 252 -9.61 -11.49 11.99
CA PHE A 252 -9.29 -10.12 11.59
C PHE A 252 -9.30 -9.18 12.80
N ASP A 253 -8.20 -8.45 12.98
CA ASP A 253 -8.06 -7.34 13.93
C ASP A 253 -7.98 -6.03 13.14
N GLY A 254 -9.00 -5.18 13.22
CA GLY A 254 -9.03 -3.92 12.47
C GLY A 254 -7.89 -2.95 12.82
N CYS A 255 -7.31 -3.04 14.01
CA CYS A 255 -6.21 -2.19 14.45
C CYS A 255 -4.85 -2.70 13.93
N LEU A 256 -4.66 -4.02 13.88
CA LEU A 256 -3.39 -4.65 13.47
C LEU A 256 -3.34 -5.00 11.97
N ASP A 257 -4.46 -5.45 11.42
CA ASP A 257 -4.57 -5.97 10.05
C ASP A 257 -4.92 -4.90 9.02
N THR A 258 -4.83 -3.62 9.39
CA THR A 258 -4.91 -2.47 8.47
C THR A 258 -3.57 -1.71 8.41
N PRO A 259 -2.57 -2.20 7.65
CA PRO A 259 -1.21 -1.69 7.69
C PRO A 259 -1.07 -0.23 7.27
N VAL A 260 0.08 0.37 7.61
CA VAL A 260 0.43 1.74 7.23
C VAL A 260 0.68 1.84 5.71
N GLU A 261 -0.40 2.04 4.95
CA GLU A 261 -0.35 2.11 3.49
C GLU A 261 0.51 3.28 2.98
N ILE A 262 1.64 2.95 2.35
CA ILE A 262 2.70 3.91 2.03
C ILE A 262 2.37 4.88 0.90
N LEU A 263 1.49 4.52 -0.05
CA LEU A 263 1.07 5.45 -1.10
C LEU A 263 0.29 6.61 -0.48
N HIS A 264 -0.64 6.35 0.42
CA HIS A 264 -1.48 7.34 1.06
C HIS A 264 -0.79 8.03 2.22
N VAL A 265 -0.07 7.31 3.07
CA VAL A 265 0.56 7.86 4.28
C VAL A 265 1.83 8.62 3.93
N PHE A 266 2.71 8.03 3.12
CA PHE A 266 4.02 8.62 2.82
C PHE A 266 3.96 9.54 1.59
N LEU A 267 3.66 9.02 0.40
CA LEU A 267 3.72 9.81 -0.84
C LEU A 267 2.61 10.87 -0.92
N LEU A 268 1.35 10.46 -0.86
CA LEU A 268 0.16 11.34 -0.90
C LEU A 268 -0.17 11.94 0.48
N GLY A 269 0.70 11.74 1.46
CA GLY A 269 0.63 12.32 2.79
C GLY A 269 1.84 13.18 3.06
N ILE A 270 2.84 12.62 3.73
CA ILE A 270 4.04 13.32 4.19
C ILE A 270 4.74 14.10 3.06
N VAL A 271 5.16 13.40 2.00
CA VAL A 271 5.91 14.00 0.88
C VAL A 271 5.07 15.08 0.19
N LYS A 272 3.79 14.79 -0.09
CA LYS A 272 2.83 15.74 -0.65
C LYS A 272 2.68 16.99 0.21
N TYR A 273 2.54 16.83 1.52
CA TYR A 273 2.32 17.95 2.43
C TYR A 273 3.55 18.84 2.51
N LEU A 274 4.73 18.26 2.69
CA LEU A 274 6.00 19.00 2.72
C LEU A 274 6.31 19.70 1.39
N THR A 275 6.10 19.00 0.26
CA THR A 275 6.29 19.57 -1.08
C THR A 275 5.37 20.77 -1.31
N ARG A 276 4.09 20.65 -0.94
CA ARG A 276 3.12 21.74 -1.14
C ARG A 276 3.42 22.94 -0.27
N ASP A 277 3.74 22.71 1.00
CA ASP A 277 4.09 23.77 1.94
C ASP A 277 5.31 24.53 1.44
N PHE A 278 6.35 23.80 1.01
CA PHE A 278 7.56 24.39 0.46
C PHE A 278 7.30 25.20 -0.82
N ILE A 279 6.67 24.61 -1.84
CA ILE A 279 6.42 25.27 -3.13
C ILE A 279 5.52 26.51 -2.96
N LYS A 280 4.51 26.45 -2.08
CA LYS A 280 3.64 27.61 -1.80
C LYS A 280 4.38 28.79 -1.17
N GLY A 281 5.46 28.54 -0.43
CA GLY A 281 6.27 29.59 0.18
C GLY A 281 7.19 30.34 -0.78
N LEU A 282 7.32 29.88 -2.03
CA LEU A 282 8.29 30.43 -2.99
C LEU A 282 7.70 31.56 -3.85
N LYS A 283 8.56 32.54 -4.18
CA LYS A 283 8.22 33.65 -5.08
C LYS A 283 8.23 33.21 -6.54
N VAL A 284 7.51 33.93 -7.40
CA VAL A 284 7.40 33.66 -8.85
C VAL A 284 8.77 33.46 -9.53
N LYS A 285 9.77 34.30 -9.21
CA LYS A 285 11.13 34.16 -9.77
C LYS A 285 11.83 32.87 -9.33
N GLN A 286 11.60 32.43 -8.09
CA GLN A 286 12.15 31.17 -7.58
C GLN A 286 11.46 29.96 -8.24
N LEU A 287 10.14 30.03 -8.45
CA LEU A 287 9.40 29.00 -9.18
C LEU A 287 9.90 28.82 -10.62
N ALA A 288 10.18 29.92 -11.33
CA ALA A 288 10.78 29.85 -12.67
C ALA A 288 12.15 29.15 -12.66
N ARG A 289 12.97 29.42 -11.63
CA ARG A 289 14.28 28.75 -11.47
C ARG A 289 14.14 27.27 -11.10
N ILE A 290 13.14 26.89 -10.30
CA ILE A 290 12.81 25.48 -10.05
C ILE A 290 12.49 24.74 -11.34
N VAL A 291 11.65 25.33 -12.21
CA VAL A 291 11.32 24.72 -13.51
C VAL A 291 12.58 24.50 -14.32
N ALA A 292 13.42 25.53 -14.47
CA ALA A 292 14.69 25.42 -15.18
C ALA A 292 15.63 24.36 -14.59
N SER A 293 15.69 24.24 -13.25
CA SER A 293 16.51 23.22 -12.59
C SER A 293 16.00 21.79 -12.81
N TRP A 294 14.67 21.58 -12.84
CA TRP A 294 14.12 20.27 -13.20
C TRP A 294 14.26 19.95 -14.68
N ASP A 295 14.16 20.93 -15.58
CA ASP A 295 14.38 20.72 -17.02
C ASP A 295 15.85 20.39 -17.33
N ALA A 296 16.79 20.89 -16.53
CA ALA A 296 18.22 20.65 -16.71
C ALA A 296 18.76 19.39 -16.01
N ILE A 297 17.96 18.72 -15.18
CA ILE A 297 18.45 17.58 -14.40
C ILE A 297 18.68 16.35 -15.29
N ASN A 298 19.76 15.62 -15.05
CA ASN A 298 19.96 14.33 -15.71
C ASN A 298 19.03 13.28 -15.10
N VAL A 299 18.16 12.69 -15.93
CA VAL A 299 17.18 11.66 -15.53
C VAL A 299 17.64 10.22 -15.81
N ASP A 300 18.85 10.04 -16.36
CA ASP A 300 19.42 8.76 -16.80
C ASP A 300 19.32 7.64 -15.76
N SER A 301 19.45 7.96 -14.46
CA SER A 301 19.39 6.99 -13.35
C SER A 301 18.07 6.96 -12.59
N LEU A 302 17.04 7.70 -13.04
CA LEU A 302 15.75 7.81 -12.35
C LEU A 302 14.68 6.87 -12.92
N ASN A 303 15.02 6.03 -13.90
CA ASN A 303 14.08 5.12 -14.57
C ASN A 303 12.82 5.84 -15.11
N ILE A 304 12.98 7.09 -15.57
CA ILE A 304 11.95 7.92 -16.22
C ILE A 304 12.48 8.52 -17.52
N THR A 305 11.60 8.78 -18.49
CA THR A 305 12.00 9.33 -19.79
C THR A 305 12.17 10.85 -19.79
N SER A 306 11.39 11.56 -18.96
CA SER A 306 11.39 13.02 -18.88
C SER A 306 10.70 13.49 -17.60
N ILE A 307 11.02 14.69 -17.14
CA ILE A 307 10.29 15.38 -16.09
C ILE A 307 9.46 16.50 -16.71
N GLN A 308 8.16 16.50 -16.48
CA GLN A 308 7.27 17.58 -16.90
C GLN A 308 7.34 18.72 -15.88
N ALA A 309 8.45 19.46 -15.84
CA ALA A 309 8.77 20.41 -14.76
C ALA A 309 7.69 21.48 -14.56
N GLN A 310 7.18 22.04 -15.67
CA GLN A 310 6.12 23.04 -15.64
C GLN A 310 4.81 22.49 -15.04
N TYR A 311 4.50 21.22 -15.30
CA TYR A 311 3.36 20.53 -14.70
C TYR A 311 3.55 20.33 -13.19
N LEU A 312 4.74 19.88 -12.75
CA LEU A 312 5.05 19.66 -11.33
C LEU A 312 4.83 20.91 -10.48
N VAL A 313 5.24 22.08 -10.99
CA VAL A 313 5.09 23.36 -10.30
C VAL A 313 3.66 23.89 -10.38
N LYS A 314 3.09 23.98 -11.60
CA LYS A 314 1.76 24.59 -11.83
C LYS A 314 0.64 23.79 -11.20
N HIS A 315 0.78 22.46 -11.16
CA HIS A 315 -0.25 21.53 -10.71
C HIS A 315 0.19 20.73 -9.48
N VAL A 316 1.02 21.32 -8.60
CA VAL A 316 1.44 20.71 -7.31
C VAL A 316 0.27 20.19 -6.47
N SER A 317 -0.92 20.79 -6.63
CA SER A 317 -2.16 20.41 -5.97
C SER A 317 -2.86 19.17 -6.56
N LEU A 318 -2.44 18.70 -7.74
CA LEU A 318 -3.04 17.59 -8.49
C LEU A 318 -2.08 16.41 -8.72
N LEU A 319 -0.83 16.53 -8.26
CA LEU A 319 0.17 15.48 -8.38
C LEU A 319 -0.27 14.16 -7.75
N VAL A 320 0.18 13.07 -8.38
CA VAL A 320 -0.07 11.67 -7.96
C VAL A 320 1.19 11.05 -7.38
N GLY A 321 1.11 9.80 -6.89
CA GLY A 321 2.22 9.13 -6.20
C GLY A 321 3.52 9.10 -7.00
N LYS A 322 3.47 8.80 -8.31
CA LYS A 322 4.64 8.81 -9.19
C LYS A 322 5.33 10.18 -9.27
N ASP A 323 4.55 11.26 -9.27
CA ASP A 323 5.09 12.62 -9.38
C ASP A 323 5.82 12.98 -8.08
N PHE A 324 5.28 12.58 -6.93
CA PHE A 324 5.95 12.77 -5.63
C PHE A 324 7.19 11.89 -5.46
N LYS A 325 7.24 10.69 -6.06
CA LYS A 325 8.49 9.90 -6.14
C LYS A 325 9.59 10.70 -6.88
N ILE A 326 9.25 11.33 -8.02
CA ILE A 326 10.19 12.19 -8.77
C ILE A 326 10.65 13.37 -7.90
N VAL A 327 9.72 14.08 -7.25
CA VAL A 327 10.07 15.21 -6.37
C VAL A 327 11.02 14.75 -5.25
N LEU A 328 10.71 13.63 -4.60
CA LEU A 328 11.51 13.11 -3.50
C LEU A 328 12.94 12.74 -3.93
N GLN A 329 13.09 12.09 -5.08
CA GLN A 329 14.40 11.69 -5.62
C GLN A 329 15.24 12.87 -6.12
N THR A 330 14.58 13.96 -6.57
CA THR A 330 15.26 15.12 -7.17
C THR A 330 15.37 16.33 -6.24
N ALA A 331 14.70 16.31 -5.08
CA ALA A 331 14.66 17.41 -4.13
C ALA A 331 16.04 17.95 -3.73
N PRO A 332 17.07 17.12 -3.43
CA PRO A 332 18.40 17.62 -3.08
C PRO A 332 19.06 18.47 -4.17
N PHE A 333 18.82 18.14 -5.44
CA PHE A 333 19.45 18.80 -6.58
C PHE A 333 18.70 20.06 -7.01
N VAL A 334 17.39 20.09 -6.81
CA VAL A 334 16.52 21.15 -7.34
C VAL A 334 16.07 22.12 -6.27
N LEU A 335 15.61 21.61 -5.13
CA LEU A 335 14.93 22.43 -4.12
C LEU A 335 15.89 23.03 -3.09
N TYR A 336 17.04 22.40 -2.81
CA TYR A 336 17.94 22.81 -1.71
C TYR A 336 18.52 24.22 -1.87
N GLN A 337 18.68 24.70 -3.11
CA GLN A 337 19.12 26.06 -3.39
C GLN A 337 18.16 27.15 -2.87
N PHE A 338 16.94 26.77 -2.46
CA PHE A 338 15.93 27.66 -1.88
C PHE A 338 15.60 27.34 -0.42
N MET A 339 16.29 26.36 0.19
CA MET A 339 16.05 25.90 1.55
C MET A 339 17.03 26.52 2.55
N THR A 340 16.55 26.81 3.75
CA THR A 340 17.40 27.05 4.93
C THR A 340 18.06 25.75 5.40
N ASP A 341 19.06 25.83 6.28
CA ASP A 341 19.74 24.64 6.81
C ASP A 341 18.80 23.70 7.56
N ALA A 342 17.86 24.24 8.34
CA ALA A 342 16.84 23.46 9.02
C ALA A 342 15.91 22.72 8.03
N GLN A 343 15.49 23.41 6.96
CA GLN A 343 14.70 22.78 5.89
C GLN A 343 15.51 21.69 5.17
N ARG A 344 16.79 21.91 4.90
CA ARG A 344 17.66 20.88 4.31
C ARG A 344 17.76 19.67 5.22
N ALA A 345 17.99 19.86 6.53
CA ALA A 345 18.05 18.75 7.48
C ALA A 345 16.76 17.91 7.48
N LEU A 346 15.58 18.56 7.45
CA LEU A 346 14.28 17.88 7.33
C LEU A 346 14.15 17.08 6.03
N TRP A 347 14.55 17.65 4.90
CA TRP A 347 14.44 16.97 3.61
C TRP A 347 15.49 15.86 3.44
N ILE A 348 16.68 16.00 4.05
CA ILE A 348 17.70 14.95 4.11
C ILE A 348 17.15 13.75 4.90
N SER A 349 16.59 13.98 6.10
CA SER A 349 16.02 12.89 6.89
C SER A 349 14.81 12.25 6.22
N LEU A 350 13.99 13.02 5.49
CA LEU A 350 12.92 12.47 4.66
C LEU A 350 13.45 11.57 3.53
N GLY A 351 14.51 12.01 2.84
CA GLY A 351 15.15 11.24 1.77
C GLY A 351 15.78 9.94 2.27
N GLN A 352 16.49 10.00 3.40
CA GLN A 352 17.03 8.80 4.07
C GLN A 352 15.91 7.86 4.51
N LEU A 353 14.84 8.37 5.12
CA LEU A 353 13.71 7.54 5.50
C LEU A 353 13.06 6.85 4.29
N ALA A 354 12.99 7.54 3.15
CA ALA A 354 12.44 6.99 1.92
C ALA A 354 13.18 5.75 1.42
N THR A 355 14.50 5.65 1.63
CA THR A 355 15.27 4.47 1.19
C THR A 355 14.83 3.21 1.94
N TYR A 356 14.56 3.33 3.23
CA TYR A 356 13.96 2.22 4.00
C TYR A 356 12.53 1.95 3.53
N ILE A 357 11.68 2.96 3.42
CA ILE A 357 10.25 2.77 3.06
C ILE A 357 10.06 2.05 1.71
N PHE A 358 10.93 2.30 0.73
CA PHE A 358 10.87 1.67 -0.59
C PHE A 358 11.77 0.44 -0.74
N GLU A 359 12.37 -0.05 0.35
CA GLU A 359 13.09 -1.32 0.35
C GLU A 359 12.15 -2.46 -0.08
N THR A 360 12.65 -3.33 -0.95
CA THR A 360 11.87 -4.46 -1.49
C THR A 360 12.30 -5.79 -0.89
N HIS A 361 13.45 -5.82 -0.22
CA HIS A 361 13.97 -7.02 0.42
C HIS A 361 14.65 -6.68 1.75
N ILE A 362 14.24 -7.37 2.82
CA ILE A 362 14.78 -7.16 4.16
C ILE A 362 15.51 -8.44 4.58
N LEU A 363 16.84 -8.39 4.63
CA LEU A 363 17.69 -9.52 5.04
C LEU A 363 17.65 -9.77 6.56
N HIS A 364 17.76 -8.70 7.34
CA HIS A 364 17.85 -8.75 8.80
C HIS A 364 16.75 -7.90 9.44
N MET A 365 15.56 -8.49 9.62
CA MET A 365 14.36 -7.79 10.11
C MET A 365 14.60 -6.98 11.38
N LYS A 366 15.24 -7.56 12.40
CA LYS A 366 15.46 -6.87 13.69
C LYS A 366 16.33 -5.62 13.55
N GLN A 367 17.42 -5.70 12.79
CA GLN A 367 18.30 -4.57 12.56
C GLN A 367 17.61 -3.51 11.71
N TYR A 368 16.97 -3.92 10.61
CA TYR A 368 16.20 -3.05 9.74
C TYR A 368 15.13 -2.26 10.51
N LEU A 369 14.36 -2.92 11.39
CA LEU A 369 13.35 -2.27 12.21
C LEU A 369 13.96 -1.27 13.21
N ALA A 370 15.12 -1.57 13.79
CA ALA A 370 15.83 -0.65 14.67
C ALA A 370 16.30 0.61 13.92
N ASP A 371 16.90 0.42 12.75
CA ASP A 371 17.37 1.52 11.90
C ASP A 371 16.20 2.36 11.36
N LEU A 372 15.13 1.72 10.91
CA LEU A 372 13.92 2.41 10.48
C LEU A 372 13.33 3.25 11.61
N ARG A 373 13.19 2.70 12.82
CA ARG A 373 12.69 3.44 13.99
C ARG A 373 13.55 4.67 14.26
N LYS A 374 14.88 4.53 14.24
CA LYS A 374 15.83 5.63 14.40
C LYS A 374 15.64 6.70 13.32
N HIS A 375 15.50 6.32 12.04
CA HIS A 375 15.31 7.29 10.96
C HIS A 375 13.95 7.98 11.00
N ILE A 376 12.90 7.29 11.45
CA ILE A 376 11.60 7.93 11.76
C ILE A 376 11.79 8.98 12.87
N ASP A 377 12.48 8.64 13.96
CA ASP A 377 12.68 9.56 15.09
C ASP A 377 13.49 10.80 14.68
N ILE A 378 14.56 10.63 13.90
CA ILE A 378 15.35 11.75 13.33
C ILE A 378 14.46 12.63 12.43
N PHE A 379 13.63 12.02 11.58
CA PHE A 379 12.72 12.75 10.71
C PHE A 379 11.69 13.56 11.52
N MET A 380 11.04 12.94 12.50
CA MET A 380 10.04 13.60 13.34
C MET A 380 10.65 14.70 14.20
N TRP A 381 11.89 14.53 14.67
CA TRP A 381 12.62 15.58 15.38
C TRP A 381 12.85 16.81 14.49
N ASN A 382 13.41 16.63 13.29
CA ASN A 382 13.61 17.73 12.33
C ASN A 382 12.29 18.41 11.96
N LEU A 383 11.21 17.64 11.85
CA LEU A 383 9.88 18.12 11.51
C LEU A 383 9.35 19.07 12.58
N ILE A 384 9.34 18.63 13.84
CA ILE A 384 8.81 19.40 14.97
C ILE A 384 9.71 20.58 15.31
N ASN A 385 11.04 20.42 15.20
CA ASN A 385 12.00 21.51 15.38
C ASN A 385 11.81 22.63 14.36
N THR A 386 11.34 22.31 13.15
CA THR A 386 10.97 23.32 12.15
C THR A 386 9.61 23.93 12.48
N THR A 387 8.60 23.10 12.75
CA THR A 387 7.26 23.55 13.16
C THR A 387 6.42 22.38 13.70
N ALA A 388 5.69 22.62 14.80
CA ALA A 388 4.77 21.64 15.37
C ALA A 388 3.42 21.54 14.62
N GLN A 389 3.15 22.37 13.60
CA GLN A 389 1.84 22.38 12.91
C GLN A 389 1.41 21.02 12.34
N TRP A 390 2.40 20.15 12.06
CA TRP A 390 2.22 18.84 11.44
C TRP A 390 1.48 17.84 12.33
N VAL A 391 1.32 18.09 13.63
CA VAL A 391 0.47 17.27 14.52
C VAL A 391 -1.01 17.29 14.14
N ASN A 392 -1.42 18.28 13.35
CA ASN A 392 -2.76 18.35 12.72
C ASN A 392 -2.89 17.45 11.48
N LYS A 393 -1.84 16.73 11.10
CA LYS A 393 -1.81 15.80 9.98
C LYS A 393 -1.52 14.39 10.51
N PRO A 394 -2.55 13.60 10.83
CA PRO A 394 -2.40 12.28 11.46
C PRO A 394 -1.54 11.28 10.68
N LYS A 395 -1.35 11.48 9.38
CA LYS A 395 -0.43 10.66 8.56
C LYS A 395 1.01 10.68 9.08
N PHE A 396 1.47 11.76 9.70
CA PHE A 396 2.79 11.79 10.35
C PHE A 396 2.84 10.90 11.59
N HIS A 397 1.74 10.81 12.36
CA HIS A 397 1.65 9.86 13.48
C HIS A 397 1.52 8.41 12.98
N MET A 398 0.75 8.17 11.92
CA MET A 398 0.64 6.83 11.31
C MET A 398 2.00 6.26 10.89
N LEU A 399 2.96 7.12 10.49
CA LEU A 399 4.33 6.69 10.18
C LEU A 399 5.03 6.03 11.38
N MET A 400 4.69 6.43 12.62
CA MET A 400 5.26 5.84 13.83
C MET A 400 4.94 4.34 13.98
N HIS A 401 3.87 3.88 13.32
CA HIS A 401 3.36 2.49 13.31
C HIS A 401 3.84 1.69 12.10
N LEU A 402 4.62 2.28 11.20
CA LEU A 402 5.14 1.59 10.02
C LEU A 402 6.06 0.40 10.39
N PRO A 403 6.95 0.50 11.41
CA PRO A 403 7.76 -0.64 11.83
C PRO A 403 6.93 -1.88 12.20
N GLU A 404 5.82 -1.70 12.90
CA GLU A 404 4.89 -2.77 13.31
C GLU A 404 4.23 -3.41 12.09
N SER A 405 3.80 -2.60 11.11
CA SER A 405 3.29 -3.11 9.84
C SER A 405 4.34 -3.92 9.08
N ILE A 406 5.61 -3.50 9.10
CA ILE A 406 6.69 -4.21 8.42
C ILE A 406 7.03 -5.53 9.12
N GLU A 407 7.03 -5.52 10.44
CA GLU A 407 7.26 -6.72 11.24
C GLU A 407 6.22 -7.81 10.94
N GLN A 408 4.95 -7.41 10.73
CA GLN A 408 3.85 -8.33 10.45
C GLN A 408 3.73 -8.73 8.97
N PHE A 409 3.90 -7.78 8.04
CA PHE A 409 3.56 -7.98 6.62
C PHE A 409 4.77 -7.96 5.67
N GLY A 410 5.98 -7.81 6.21
CA GLY A 410 7.21 -7.70 5.44
C GLY A 410 7.43 -6.30 4.83
N PRO A 411 8.23 -6.18 3.76
CA PRO A 411 8.57 -4.89 3.17
C PRO A 411 7.33 -4.08 2.77
N PRO A 412 7.30 -2.74 2.92
CA PRO A 412 6.09 -1.94 2.68
C PRO A 412 5.46 -2.08 1.29
N THR A 413 6.25 -2.51 0.31
CA THR A 413 5.79 -2.77 -1.06
C THR A 413 4.81 -3.93 -1.15
N THR A 414 4.77 -4.86 -0.18
CA THR A 414 3.83 -6.00 -0.17
C THR A 414 2.38 -5.55 0.12
N PHE A 415 2.23 -4.52 0.96
CA PHE A 415 0.95 -3.92 1.37
C PHE A 415 0.73 -2.51 0.82
N ALA A 416 1.39 -2.14 -0.28
CA ALA A 416 1.06 -0.95 -1.04
C ALA A 416 -0.23 -1.11 -1.88
N THR A 417 -1.00 -0.05 -2.04
CA THR A 417 -2.26 -0.06 -2.83
C THR A 417 -2.09 0.29 -4.31
N GLU A 418 -0.88 0.67 -4.75
CA GLU A 418 -0.59 1.08 -6.14
C GLU A 418 -1.05 0.02 -7.16
N LYS A 419 -0.91 -1.27 -6.83
CA LYS A 419 -1.39 -2.39 -7.68
C LYS A 419 -2.91 -2.36 -7.89
N PHE A 420 -3.68 -2.20 -6.83
CA PHE A 420 -5.14 -2.14 -6.89
C PHE A 420 -5.63 -0.85 -7.53
N GLU A 421 -4.96 0.28 -7.27
CA GLU A 421 -5.29 1.55 -7.93
C GLU A 421 -5.04 1.51 -9.43
N SER A 422 -4.00 0.81 -9.88
CA SER A 422 -3.78 0.56 -11.29
C SER A 422 -4.93 -0.24 -11.92
N PHE A 423 -5.49 -1.19 -11.16
CA PHE A 423 -6.63 -2.02 -11.59
C PHE A 423 -7.94 -1.23 -11.69
N ASN A 424 -8.11 -0.16 -10.92
CA ASN A 424 -9.25 0.77 -11.07
C ASN A 424 -9.33 1.42 -12.45
N SER A 425 -8.26 1.41 -13.25
CA SER A 425 -8.32 1.82 -14.66
C SER A 425 -9.08 0.82 -15.53
N ILE A 426 -8.99 -0.49 -15.24
CA ILE A 426 -9.71 -1.55 -15.95
C ILE A 426 -11.21 -1.47 -15.66
N LEU A 427 -11.58 -1.27 -14.39
CA LEU A 427 -12.98 -1.06 -14.01
C LEU A 427 -13.58 0.16 -14.70
N ARG A 428 -12.82 1.27 -14.75
CA ARG A 428 -13.22 2.47 -15.50
C ARG A 428 -13.45 2.19 -16.97
N ASN A 429 -12.56 1.44 -17.61
CA ASN A 429 -12.71 1.08 -19.01
C ASN A 429 -13.99 0.28 -19.25
N ALA A 430 -14.26 -0.75 -18.44
CA ALA A 430 -15.49 -1.53 -18.52
C ALA A 430 -16.74 -0.67 -18.28
N SER A 431 -16.68 0.28 -17.34
CA SER A 431 -17.79 1.18 -17.03
C SER A 431 -18.12 2.11 -18.20
N VAL A 432 -17.10 2.69 -18.85
CA VAL A 432 -17.25 3.59 -19.99
C VAL A 432 -17.98 2.89 -21.16
N HIS A 433 -17.73 1.60 -21.36
CA HIS A 433 -18.32 0.77 -22.42
C HIS A 433 -19.62 0.05 -22.03
N SER A 434 -20.11 0.23 -20.80
CA SER A 434 -21.43 -0.29 -20.39
C SER A 434 -22.60 0.49 -21.00
N ASN A 435 -23.81 -0.09 -20.97
CA ASN A 435 -25.05 0.62 -21.33
C ASN A 435 -25.47 1.65 -20.26
N ARG A 436 -24.85 1.61 -19.07
CA ARG A 436 -25.04 2.51 -17.92
C ARG A 436 -26.45 2.53 -17.29
N HIS A 437 -27.35 1.62 -17.67
CA HIS A 437 -28.66 1.47 -17.03
C HIS A 437 -28.54 0.81 -15.65
N ARG A 438 -27.67 -0.20 -15.52
CA ARG A 438 -27.35 -0.85 -14.23
C ARG A 438 -25.83 -1.02 -14.08
N PRO A 439 -25.10 0.08 -13.85
CA PRO A 439 -23.63 0.10 -13.92
C PRO A 439 -22.94 -0.99 -13.07
N GLY A 440 -23.38 -1.20 -11.82
CA GLY A 440 -22.81 -2.26 -10.96
C GLY A 440 -22.98 -3.67 -11.54
N ARG A 441 -24.18 -3.99 -12.05
CA ARG A 441 -24.47 -5.29 -12.69
C ARG A 441 -23.66 -5.49 -13.96
N ASP A 442 -23.60 -4.48 -14.82
CA ASP A 442 -22.89 -4.58 -16.10
C ASP A 442 -21.38 -4.76 -15.88
N LEU A 443 -20.82 -4.07 -14.88
CA LEU A 443 -19.43 -4.25 -14.47
C LEU A 443 -19.20 -5.67 -13.93
N ALA A 444 -20.03 -6.14 -13.00
CA ALA A 444 -19.89 -7.48 -12.44
C ALA A 444 -19.94 -8.56 -13.53
N LEU A 445 -20.87 -8.46 -14.50
CA LEU A 445 -20.95 -9.36 -15.64
C LEU A 445 -19.70 -9.29 -16.54
N SER A 446 -19.16 -8.09 -16.76
CA SER A 446 -17.94 -7.91 -17.55
C SER A 446 -16.73 -8.58 -16.90
N PHE A 447 -16.55 -8.40 -15.59
CA PHE A 447 -15.48 -9.05 -14.84
C PHE A 447 -15.69 -10.57 -14.70
N LEU A 448 -16.93 -11.03 -14.56
CA LEU A 448 -17.25 -12.46 -14.59
C LEU A 448 -16.86 -13.09 -15.94
N ASN A 449 -17.22 -12.46 -17.05
CA ASN A 449 -16.83 -12.91 -18.39
C ASN A 449 -15.30 -12.92 -18.57
N PHE A 450 -14.61 -11.91 -18.04
CA PHE A 450 -13.15 -11.85 -18.06
C PHE A 450 -12.53 -13.01 -17.26
N HIS A 451 -13.04 -13.30 -16.07
CA HIS A 451 -12.58 -14.43 -15.25
C HIS A 451 -12.88 -15.78 -15.91
N ALA A 452 -14.08 -15.96 -16.49
CA ALA A 452 -14.44 -17.18 -17.21
C ALA A 452 -13.52 -17.40 -18.43
N LEU A 453 -13.29 -16.35 -19.23
CA LEU A 453 -12.37 -16.41 -20.36
C LEU A 453 -10.95 -16.78 -19.90
N ARG A 454 -10.48 -16.17 -18.82
CA ARG A 454 -9.17 -16.48 -18.23
C ARG A 454 -9.07 -17.96 -17.86
N LEU A 455 -10.06 -18.53 -17.18
CA LEU A 455 -10.06 -19.95 -16.81
C LEU A 455 -10.00 -20.86 -18.05
N VAL A 456 -10.78 -20.55 -19.08
CA VAL A 456 -10.79 -21.29 -20.36
C VAL A 456 -9.43 -21.25 -21.05
N VAL A 457 -8.85 -20.06 -21.24
CA VAL A 457 -7.59 -19.93 -22.00
C VAL A 457 -6.36 -20.35 -21.20
N SER A 458 -6.45 -20.37 -19.86
CA SER A 458 -5.37 -20.80 -18.97
C SER A 458 -5.37 -22.31 -18.71
N ASN A 459 -6.18 -23.08 -19.43
CA ASN A 459 -6.31 -24.53 -19.29
C ASN A 459 -6.76 -24.98 -17.88
N ALA A 460 -7.65 -24.22 -17.24
CA ALA A 460 -8.26 -24.66 -15.98
C ALA A 460 -9.13 -25.91 -16.19
N ARG A 461 -9.20 -26.79 -15.18
CA ARG A 461 -10.19 -27.88 -15.12
C ARG A 461 -11.56 -27.25 -14.89
N LEU A 462 -12.48 -27.43 -15.83
CA LEU A 462 -13.84 -26.87 -15.80
C LEU A 462 -14.86 -27.98 -15.56
N PHE A 463 -15.96 -27.65 -14.87
CA PHE A 463 -17.05 -28.58 -14.59
C PHE A 463 -18.31 -28.19 -15.35
N ASN A 464 -18.91 -29.14 -16.07
CA ASN A 464 -20.19 -28.94 -16.74
C ASN A 464 -21.32 -29.46 -15.83
N HIS A 465 -22.11 -28.53 -15.26
CA HIS A 465 -23.20 -28.87 -14.35
C HIS A 465 -24.36 -29.65 -15.02
N HIS A 466 -24.51 -29.59 -16.35
CA HIS A 466 -25.53 -30.35 -17.07
C HIS A 466 -25.13 -31.80 -17.30
N THR A 467 -23.91 -32.04 -17.79
CA THR A 467 -23.41 -33.40 -18.06
C THR A 467 -22.79 -34.05 -16.83
N ARG A 468 -22.51 -33.26 -15.78
CA ARG A 468 -21.73 -33.66 -14.58
C ARG A 468 -20.34 -34.21 -14.92
N LEU A 469 -19.76 -33.71 -16.00
CA LEU A 469 -18.44 -34.09 -16.46
C LEU A 469 -17.50 -32.91 -16.39
N GLU A 470 -16.26 -33.23 -16.10
CA GLU A 470 -15.17 -32.28 -16.16
C GLU A 470 -14.58 -32.27 -17.56
N PHE A 471 -14.04 -31.11 -17.92
CA PHE A 471 -13.42 -30.92 -19.22
C PHE A 471 -12.33 -29.86 -19.15
N TYR A 472 -11.48 -29.90 -20.16
CA TYR A 472 -10.47 -28.89 -20.42
C TYR A 472 -10.78 -28.23 -21.76
N ALA A 473 -10.36 -26.98 -21.90
CA ALA A 473 -10.34 -26.36 -23.21
C ALA A 473 -9.35 -27.11 -24.13
N SER A 474 -9.69 -27.26 -25.41
CA SER A 474 -8.76 -27.89 -26.36
C SER A 474 -7.46 -27.09 -26.47
N ASN A 475 -6.36 -27.76 -26.83
CA ASN A 475 -5.06 -27.09 -27.05
C ASN A 475 -5.16 -25.92 -28.03
N LYS A 476 -6.01 -26.01 -29.06
CA LYS A 476 -6.23 -24.90 -30.01
C LYS A 476 -6.75 -23.62 -29.34
N VAL A 477 -7.48 -23.73 -28.24
CA VAL A 477 -7.99 -22.60 -27.46
C VAL A 477 -6.94 -22.10 -26.48
N THR A 478 -6.26 -23.00 -25.78
CA THR A 478 -5.25 -22.60 -24.78
C THR A 478 -3.98 -22.05 -25.42
N ASP A 479 -3.65 -22.50 -26.64
CA ASP A 479 -2.54 -21.97 -27.43
C ASP A 479 -2.72 -20.50 -27.82
N ILE A 480 -3.97 -20.00 -27.89
CA ILE A 480 -4.27 -18.58 -28.10
C ILE A 480 -3.63 -17.75 -26.99
N PHE A 481 -3.65 -18.21 -25.75
CA PHE A 481 -2.99 -17.51 -24.64
C PHE A 481 -1.51 -17.90 -24.53
N ARG A 482 -1.18 -19.20 -24.62
CA ARG A 482 0.19 -19.70 -24.42
C ARG A 482 1.19 -19.10 -25.42
N THR A 483 0.81 -18.96 -26.68
CA THR A 483 1.72 -18.58 -27.78
C THR A 483 1.63 -17.11 -28.18
N ASN A 484 0.72 -16.33 -27.59
CA ASN A 484 0.47 -14.95 -27.99
C ASN A 484 0.75 -13.94 -26.85
N PRO A 485 1.94 -13.34 -26.82
CA PRO A 485 2.29 -12.31 -25.84
C PRO A 485 1.36 -11.09 -25.83
N ILE A 486 0.74 -10.75 -26.97
CA ILE A 486 -0.19 -9.60 -27.07
C ILE A 486 -1.46 -9.90 -26.28
N ILE A 487 -2.00 -11.12 -26.41
CA ILE A 487 -3.19 -11.57 -25.68
C ILE A 487 -2.89 -11.65 -24.18
N GLN A 488 -1.76 -12.24 -23.80
CA GLN A 488 -1.30 -12.26 -22.42
C GLN A 488 -1.26 -10.84 -21.81
N LYS A 489 -0.62 -9.91 -22.50
CA LYS A 489 -0.51 -8.51 -22.07
C LYS A 489 -1.89 -7.84 -21.96
N SER A 490 -2.80 -8.13 -22.88
CA SER A 490 -4.20 -7.62 -22.83
C SER A 490 -4.99 -8.15 -21.62
N MET A 491 -4.64 -9.34 -21.12
CA MET A 491 -5.20 -9.92 -19.90
C MET A 491 -4.41 -9.51 -18.64
N GLY A 492 -3.44 -8.59 -18.76
CA GLY A 492 -2.62 -8.13 -17.66
C GLY A 492 -1.55 -9.12 -17.19
N TYR A 493 -1.25 -10.16 -17.98
CA TYR A 493 -0.21 -11.15 -17.74
C TYR A 493 1.06 -10.83 -18.52
N ASN A 494 2.21 -11.01 -17.89
CA ASN A 494 3.50 -10.84 -18.54
C ASN A 494 4.41 -12.03 -18.21
N HIS A 495 4.53 -12.97 -19.17
CA HIS A 495 5.34 -14.18 -19.00
C HIS A 495 6.81 -13.89 -18.73
N LEU A 496 7.36 -12.79 -19.26
CA LEU A 496 8.77 -12.40 -19.09
C LEU A 496 9.14 -12.14 -17.62
N LEU A 497 8.18 -11.71 -16.80
CA LEU A 497 8.38 -11.48 -15.36
C LEU A 497 8.31 -12.77 -14.53
N VAL A 498 7.67 -13.82 -15.06
CA VAL A 498 7.52 -15.12 -14.37
C VAL A 498 8.79 -15.93 -14.55
N GLU A 499 9.20 -16.12 -15.80
CA GLU A 499 10.43 -16.79 -16.21
C GLU A 499 11.35 -15.75 -16.84
N PRO A 500 12.32 -15.19 -16.09
CA PRO A 500 13.29 -14.28 -16.68
C PRO A 500 14.11 -15.06 -17.72
N GLN A 501 13.78 -14.89 -18.99
CA GLN A 501 14.49 -15.53 -20.12
C GLN A 501 15.93 -15.00 -20.28
N ASN A 502 16.29 -13.93 -19.57
CA ASN A 502 17.56 -13.27 -19.72
C ASN A 502 18.51 -13.67 -18.59
N ALA A 503 19.61 -14.34 -18.95
CA ALA A 503 20.80 -14.33 -18.14
C ALA A 503 21.32 -12.89 -18.07
N PHE A 504 21.11 -12.23 -16.93
CA PHE A 504 21.78 -10.97 -16.64
C PHE A 504 23.13 -11.26 -15.98
N PRO A 505 24.15 -10.42 -16.23
CA PRO A 505 24.14 -9.22 -17.06
C PRO A 505 24.15 -9.55 -18.57
N ALA A 506 23.47 -8.74 -19.39
CA ALA A 506 23.37 -8.90 -20.84
C ALA A 506 23.94 -7.69 -21.59
N ILE A 507 24.76 -7.92 -22.61
CA ILE A 507 25.34 -6.86 -23.43
C ILE A 507 24.27 -6.32 -24.37
N ILE A 508 24.11 -4.99 -24.42
CA ILE A 508 23.27 -4.37 -25.44
C ILE A 508 24.19 -4.03 -26.62
N HIS A 509 24.09 -4.84 -27.68
CA HIS A 509 24.85 -4.63 -28.91
C HIS A 509 24.50 -3.28 -29.54
N SER A 510 25.36 -2.30 -29.29
CA SER A 510 25.28 -0.93 -29.80
C SER A 510 26.70 -0.48 -30.15
N SER A 511 26.83 0.26 -31.25
CA SER A 511 28.14 0.68 -31.77
C SER A 511 28.80 1.67 -30.81
N LEU A 512 30.01 1.35 -30.36
CA LEU A 512 30.86 2.29 -29.63
C LEU A 512 31.44 3.30 -30.62
N THR A 513 31.23 4.60 -30.39
CA THR A 513 31.80 5.62 -31.28
C THR A 513 33.31 5.74 -31.05
N GLU A 514 34.08 6.18 -32.04
CA GLU A 514 35.53 6.39 -31.89
C GLU A 514 35.87 7.38 -30.75
N ALA A 515 35.00 8.36 -30.50
CA ALA A 515 35.16 9.33 -29.41
C ALA A 515 34.85 8.76 -28.01
N ASP A 516 34.19 7.58 -27.96
CA ASP A 516 33.86 6.88 -26.71
C ASP A 516 34.87 5.77 -26.37
N LYS A 517 35.75 5.40 -27.30
CA LYS A 517 36.81 4.42 -27.07
C LYS A 517 37.81 4.95 -26.05
N GLN A 518 38.17 4.10 -25.10
CA GLN A 518 39.21 4.40 -24.11
C GLN A 518 40.22 3.25 -24.07
N GLU A 519 41.42 3.57 -23.62
CA GLU A 519 42.45 2.56 -23.39
C GLU A 519 42.02 1.59 -22.28
N ILE A 520 42.44 0.33 -22.41
CA ILE A 520 42.18 -0.69 -21.41
C ILE A 520 42.92 -0.29 -20.11
N PRO A 521 42.23 -0.17 -18.96
CA PRO A 521 42.86 0.17 -17.70
C PRO A 521 43.97 -0.82 -17.33
N ALA A 522 45.08 -0.30 -16.80
CA ALA A 522 46.25 -1.09 -16.44
C ALA A 522 45.97 -2.25 -15.47
N TYR A 523 44.89 -2.17 -14.68
CA TYR A 523 44.41 -3.24 -13.83
C TYR A 523 44.22 -4.57 -14.59
N PHE A 524 43.72 -4.54 -15.81
CA PHE A 524 43.48 -5.76 -16.60
C PHE A 524 44.77 -6.44 -17.07
N ASN A 525 45.92 -5.78 -16.98
CA ASN A 525 47.22 -6.38 -17.32
C ASN A 525 47.57 -7.58 -16.43
N GLN A 526 46.94 -7.73 -15.26
CA GLN A 526 47.14 -8.89 -14.37
C GLN A 526 46.49 -10.18 -14.91
N TYR A 527 45.67 -10.09 -15.96
CA TYR A 527 45.03 -11.24 -16.61
C TYR A 527 45.57 -11.38 -18.06
N PRO A 528 46.79 -11.90 -18.26
CA PRO A 528 47.45 -11.89 -19.57
C PRO A 528 46.72 -12.72 -20.64
N ASN A 529 45.84 -13.66 -20.23
CA ASN A 529 45.04 -14.50 -21.13
C ASN A 529 43.61 -13.96 -21.35
N ALA A 530 43.26 -12.83 -20.75
CA ALA A 530 41.94 -12.23 -20.87
C ALA A 530 41.78 -11.50 -22.21
N ARG A 531 40.67 -11.75 -22.90
CA ARG A 531 40.25 -10.87 -23.99
C ARG A 531 39.33 -9.79 -23.44
N VAL A 532 39.85 -8.56 -23.34
CA VAL A 532 39.09 -7.41 -22.85
C VAL A 532 38.45 -6.65 -24.02
N THR A 533 37.12 -6.52 -24.01
CA THR A 533 36.34 -5.82 -25.03
C THR A 533 35.56 -4.67 -24.40
N GLN A 534 35.70 -3.45 -24.92
CA GLN A 534 34.89 -2.31 -24.49
C GLN A 534 33.49 -2.37 -25.08
N ILE A 535 32.47 -2.22 -24.25
CA ILE A 535 31.06 -2.26 -24.65
C ILE A 535 30.39 -0.92 -24.35
N CYS A 536 29.40 -0.55 -25.16
CA CYS A 536 28.71 0.73 -25.01
C CYS A 536 27.71 0.73 -23.83
N GLN A 537 27.00 -0.38 -23.66
CA GLN A 537 25.93 -0.52 -22.67
C GLN A 537 25.85 -1.96 -22.15
N LEU A 538 25.61 -2.09 -20.85
CA LEU A 538 25.41 -3.37 -20.17
C LEU A 538 24.09 -3.33 -19.41
N ARG A 539 23.20 -4.27 -19.70
CA ARG A 539 21.94 -4.45 -18.98
C ARG A 539 22.17 -5.33 -17.76
N LEU A 540 21.98 -4.77 -16.57
CA LEU A 540 22.13 -5.49 -15.29
C LEU A 540 20.82 -6.14 -14.83
N SER A 541 19.69 -5.55 -15.20
CA SER A 541 18.35 -6.04 -14.89
C SER A 541 17.39 -5.64 -16.03
N GLU A 542 16.11 -5.98 -15.93
CA GLU A 542 15.11 -5.51 -16.91
C GLU A 542 15.03 -3.98 -17.02
N LYS A 543 15.33 -3.26 -15.93
CA LYS A 543 15.18 -1.80 -15.84
C LYS A 543 16.52 -1.08 -15.83
N ASP A 544 17.58 -1.75 -15.38
CA ASP A 544 18.86 -1.10 -15.15
C ASP A 544 19.81 -1.38 -16.32
N VAL A 545 20.12 -0.30 -17.03
CA VAL A 545 21.13 -0.28 -18.08
C VAL A 545 22.24 0.65 -17.64
N VAL A 546 23.46 0.12 -17.57
CA VAL A 546 24.66 0.89 -17.32
C VAL A 546 25.24 1.29 -18.68
N LYS A 547 25.48 2.59 -18.86
CA LYS A 547 26.15 3.18 -20.03
C LYS A 547 27.22 4.16 -19.57
N ARG A 548 27.99 4.73 -20.51
CA ARG A 548 28.98 5.78 -20.21
C ARG A 548 28.33 6.88 -19.34
N ARG A 549 29.05 7.36 -18.32
CA ARG A 549 28.62 8.36 -17.30
C ARG A 549 27.71 7.83 -16.18
N TYR A 550 27.49 6.51 -16.11
CA TYR A 550 26.82 5.88 -14.98
C TYR A 550 27.85 5.50 -13.91
N PHE A 551 27.41 5.49 -12.67
CA PHE A 551 28.15 4.98 -11.53
C PHE A 551 27.48 3.70 -11.05
N VAL A 552 28.28 2.73 -10.61
CA VAL A 552 27.78 1.50 -9.99
C VAL A 552 28.35 1.45 -8.59
N LEU A 553 27.48 1.18 -7.62
CA LEU A 553 27.89 0.83 -6.26
C LEU A 553 28.27 -0.64 -6.24
N VAL A 554 29.49 -0.95 -5.79
CA VAL A 554 29.98 -2.32 -5.65
C VAL A 554 30.22 -2.58 -4.16
N ASN A 555 29.62 -3.63 -3.63
CA ASN A 555 29.93 -4.12 -2.28
C ASN A 555 31.00 -5.20 -2.40
N GLU A 556 32.14 -5.01 -1.74
CA GLU A 556 33.13 -6.08 -1.57
C GLU A 556 32.58 -7.09 -0.54
N LEU A 557 32.57 -8.38 -0.90
CA LEU A 557 32.09 -9.47 -0.03
C LEU A 557 33.10 -9.85 1.07
N ASP A 558 34.30 -9.27 1.04
CA ASP A 558 35.40 -9.56 1.99
C ASP A 558 35.34 -8.67 3.24
N GLY A 559 34.32 -8.86 4.08
CA GLY A 559 34.36 -8.58 5.53
C GLY A 559 34.67 -7.16 6.05
N ILE A 560 34.99 -6.20 5.18
CA ILE A 560 35.26 -4.80 5.51
C ILE A 560 34.34 -3.96 4.63
N SER A 561 33.23 -3.49 5.22
CA SER A 561 32.22 -2.69 4.53
C SER A 561 32.77 -1.32 4.14
N HIS A 562 33.39 -1.22 2.98
CA HIS A 562 33.65 0.05 2.32
C HIS A 562 32.86 0.13 1.01
N GLU A 563 31.85 1.01 1.01
CA GLU A 563 31.07 1.35 -0.18
C GLU A 563 31.86 2.35 -1.05
N TYR A 564 32.17 1.98 -2.29
CA TYR A 564 32.84 2.87 -3.24
C TYR A 564 31.97 3.12 -4.49
N LEU A 565 31.85 4.40 -4.88
CA LEU A 565 31.30 4.80 -6.17
C LEU A 565 32.43 4.78 -7.20
N ILE A 566 32.37 3.86 -8.17
CA ILE A 566 33.41 3.75 -9.20
C ILE A 566 32.86 4.34 -10.52
N PRO A 567 33.54 5.35 -11.12
CA PRO A 567 33.25 5.78 -12.49
C PRO A 567 33.50 4.61 -13.44
N LYS A 568 32.48 4.13 -14.16
CA LYS A 568 32.62 2.87 -14.90
C LYS A 568 33.10 3.10 -16.34
N LEU A 569 34.25 2.51 -16.65
CA LEU A 569 34.56 2.04 -18.00
C LEU A 569 33.91 0.67 -18.17
N ILE A 570 33.06 0.48 -19.18
CA ILE A 570 32.37 -0.79 -19.37
C ILE A 570 33.22 -1.69 -20.26
N LEU A 571 33.87 -2.67 -19.64
CA LEU A 571 34.71 -3.66 -20.29
C LEU A 571 34.17 -5.06 -19.96
N GLN A 572 34.07 -5.91 -20.97
CA GLN A 572 33.86 -7.35 -20.83
C GLN A 572 35.21 -8.05 -20.89
N CYS A 573 35.39 -9.10 -20.10
CA CYS A 573 36.60 -9.90 -20.06
C CYS A 573 36.22 -11.37 -20.30
N ASP A 574 36.61 -11.94 -21.43
CA ASP A 574 36.36 -13.36 -21.72
C ASP A 574 37.48 -14.19 -21.05
N ILE A 575 37.21 -14.71 -19.85
CA ILE A 575 38.02 -15.72 -19.17
C ILE A 575 37.12 -16.94 -18.94
N ASP A 576 37.64 -18.14 -19.20
CA ASP A 576 36.95 -19.41 -18.98
C ASP A 576 36.54 -19.57 -17.49
N CYS A 577 35.24 -19.50 -17.22
CA CYS A 577 34.67 -19.42 -15.87
C CYS A 577 34.55 -20.77 -15.13
N SER A 578 35.25 -21.82 -15.55
CA SER A 578 35.25 -23.11 -14.82
C SER A 578 36.11 -23.12 -13.54
N ARG A 579 36.64 -21.97 -13.11
CA ARG A 579 37.53 -21.81 -11.93
C ARG A 579 37.27 -20.53 -11.12
N TRP A 580 36.02 -20.18 -10.88
CA TRP A 580 35.69 -19.25 -9.78
C TRP A 580 35.39 -20.07 -8.51
N PRO A 581 36.31 -20.18 -7.54
CA PRO A 581 35.91 -20.34 -6.16
C PRO A 581 35.46 -18.96 -5.65
N GLU A 582 34.23 -18.91 -5.15
CA GLU A 582 33.71 -17.98 -4.13
C GLU A 582 34.07 -16.49 -4.29
N MET A 583 33.08 -15.72 -4.76
CA MET A 583 32.90 -14.32 -4.38
C MET A 583 31.50 -14.14 -3.85
#